data_AF-A0A553P1H6-F1
#
_entry.id   AF-A0A553P1H6-F1
#
_cell.length_a   1.000
_cell.length_b   1.000
_cell.length_c   1.000
_cell.angle_alpha   90.00
_cell.angle_beta   90.00
_cell.angle_gamma   90.00
#
_symmetry.space_group_name_H-M   'P 1'
#
loop_
_entity.id
_entity.type
_entity.pdbx_description
1 polymer ?
#
loop_
_entity_poly.entity_id
_entity_poly.type
_entity_poly.pdbx_seq_one_letter_code
_entity_poly.pdbx_strand_id
1 'polypeptide(L)'
;MLDRKKADEEAEEEKEERNSGFGTRNDTREHERTEIMESKRNSKCSWNCLKECPHFFVVFGFVTLVYWNSLTGDFVHDDNPAILQNPMVTDANTSIWNILTHDFWGTQLDSSASHKSFRPITTLVFRLIYSVQISDSPGILFCASQGFQILSLLICRLHVRTDISGYEILPMAHLFSDG
;
A
#
# COMPACT_ATOMS: atom_id res chain seq x y z
N MET A 1 -8.46 -79.23 13.94
CA MET A 1 -9.82 -78.63 13.90
C MET A 1 -9.87 -77.32 14.69
N LEU A 2 -9.08 -77.16 15.76
CA LEU A 2 -8.90 -75.87 16.44
C LEU A 2 -8.14 -74.82 15.60
N ASP A 3 -7.12 -75.20 14.82
CA ASP A 3 -6.30 -74.23 14.08
C ASP A 3 -7.04 -73.49 12.95
N ARG A 4 -8.08 -74.09 12.35
CA ARG A 4 -8.86 -73.41 11.32
C ARG A 4 -9.80 -72.34 11.88
N LYS A 5 -10.36 -72.58 13.07
CA LYS A 5 -11.24 -71.59 13.72
C LYS A 5 -10.49 -70.33 14.13
N LYS A 6 -9.25 -70.49 14.59
CA LYS A 6 -8.39 -69.36 14.95
C LYS A 6 -8.02 -68.50 13.75
N ALA A 7 -7.74 -69.13 12.60
CA ALA A 7 -7.43 -68.41 11.37
C ALA A 7 -8.64 -67.65 10.80
N ASP A 8 -9.85 -68.18 10.97
CA ASP A 8 -11.07 -67.50 10.52
C ASP A 8 -11.41 -66.28 11.40
N GLU A 9 -11.18 -66.34 12.71
CA GLU A 9 -11.35 -65.19 13.64
C GLU A 9 -10.33 -64.07 13.38
N GLU A 10 -9.04 -64.40 13.18
CA GLU A 10 -8.01 -63.42 12.85
C GLU A 10 -8.30 -62.71 11.51
N ALA A 11 -8.87 -63.42 10.54
CA ALA A 11 -9.26 -62.85 9.25
C ALA A 11 -10.51 -61.95 9.31
N GLU A 12 -11.37 -62.11 10.32
CA GLU A 12 -12.51 -61.21 10.55
C GLU A 12 -12.06 -59.94 11.28
N GLU A 13 -11.19 -60.04 12.29
CA GLU A 13 -10.61 -58.86 12.98
C GLU A 13 -9.83 -57.96 12.01
N GLU A 14 -8.98 -58.52 11.13
CA GLU A 14 -8.25 -57.73 10.14
C GLU A 14 -9.18 -57.00 9.14
N LYS A 15 -10.35 -57.57 8.84
CA LYS A 15 -11.35 -56.92 7.98
C LYS A 15 -12.02 -55.77 8.71
N GLU A 16 -12.34 -55.94 9.99
CA GLU A 16 -12.96 -54.89 10.81
C GLU A 16 -12.00 -53.71 11.06
N GLU A 17 -10.73 -53.97 11.36
CA GLU A 17 -9.70 -52.94 11.49
C GLU A 17 -9.48 -52.19 10.17
N ARG A 18 -9.45 -52.92 9.04
CA ARG A 18 -9.30 -52.28 7.72
C ARG A 18 -10.51 -51.42 7.36
N ASN A 19 -11.72 -51.87 7.70
CA ASN A 19 -12.95 -51.14 7.36
C ASN A 19 -13.13 -49.90 8.25
N SER A 20 -12.78 -49.99 9.54
CA SER A 20 -12.79 -48.85 10.47
C SER A 20 -11.73 -47.80 10.11
N GLY A 21 -10.52 -48.22 9.74
CA GLY A 21 -9.46 -47.32 9.25
C GLY A 21 -9.78 -46.63 7.91
N PHE A 22 -10.58 -47.27 7.06
CA PHE A 22 -11.04 -46.67 5.80
C PHE A 22 -12.13 -45.63 6.03
N GLY A 23 -13.06 -45.88 6.96
CA GLY A 23 -14.12 -44.95 7.34
C GLY A 23 -13.58 -43.64 7.90
N THR A 24 -12.65 -43.72 8.87
CA THR A 24 -12.04 -42.53 9.49
C THR A 24 -11.28 -41.67 8.48
N ARG A 25 -10.54 -42.29 7.56
CA ARG A 25 -9.75 -41.57 6.53
C ARG A 25 -10.61 -40.85 5.50
N ASN A 26 -11.79 -41.37 5.16
CA ASN A 26 -12.72 -40.69 4.28
C ASN A 26 -13.36 -39.50 4.97
N ASP A 27 -13.72 -39.65 6.25
CA ASP A 27 -14.33 -38.58 7.05
C ASP A 27 -13.39 -37.37 7.20
N THR A 28 -12.10 -37.61 7.46
CA THR A 28 -11.10 -36.53 7.54
C THR A 28 -10.96 -35.77 6.21
N ARG A 29 -10.98 -36.50 5.08
CA ARG A 29 -10.85 -35.90 3.74
C ARG A 29 -12.07 -35.09 3.33
N GLU A 30 -13.27 -35.51 3.75
CA GLU A 30 -14.48 -34.72 3.51
C GLU A 30 -14.49 -33.45 4.35
N HIS A 31 -14.08 -33.54 5.62
CA HIS A 31 -13.98 -32.37 6.49
C HIS A 31 -12.99 -31.34 5.96
N GLU A 32 -11.78 -31.77 5.58
CA GLU A 32 -10.75 -30.89 4.99
C GLU A 32 -11.24 -30.26 3.67
N ARG A 33 -11.97 -31.02 2.85
CA ARG A 33 -12.57 -30.48 1.61
C ARG A 33 -13.63 -29.42 1.90
N THR A 34 -14.47 -29.62 2.93
CA THR A 34 -15.50 -28.65 3.32
C THR A 34 -14.90 -27.36 3.85
N GLU A 35 -13.85 -27.44 4.67
CA GLU A 35 -13.12 -26.26 5.18
C GLU A 35 -12.45 -25.47 4.05
N ILE A 36 -11.80 -26.16 3.10
CA ILE A 36 -11.20 -25.51 1.91
C ILE A 36 -12.29 -24.81 1.06
N MET A 37 -13.46 -25.42 0.92
CA MET A 37 -14.58 -24.83 0.17
C MET A 37 -15.16 -23.60 0.89
N GLU A 38 -15.29 -23.62 2.20
CA GLU A 38 -15.74 -22.47 3.00
C GLU A 38 -14.72 -21.33 3.01
N SER A 39 -13.43 -21.64 3.19
CA SER A 39 -12.35 -20.65 3.09
C SER A 39 -12.37 -19.94 1.72
N LYS A 40 -12.46 -20.70 0.63
CA LYS A 40 -12.55 -20.12 -0.73
C LYS A 40 -13.81 -19.27 -0.92
N ARG A 41 -14.94 -19.66 -0.33
CA ARG A 41 -16.22 -18.93 -0.40
C ARG A 41 -16.16 -17.61 0.38
N ASN A 42 -15.61 -17.63 1.60
CA ASN A 42 -15.41 -16.43 2.43
C ASN A 42 -14.44 -15.46 1.77
N SER A 43 -13.32 -15.96 1.22
CA SER A 43 -12.40 -15.15 0.42
C SER A 43 -13.13 -14.47 -0.73
N LYS A 44 -13.91 -15.22 -1.53
CA LYS A 44 -14.62 -14.67 -2.70
C LYS A 44 -15.68 -13.61 -2.34
N CYS A 45 -16.35 -13.75 -1.19
CA CYS A 45 -17.32 -12.77 -0.69
C CYS A 45 -16.64 -11.47 -0.21
N SER A 46 -15.46 -11.59 0.42
CA SER A 46 -14.60 -10.45 0.80
C SER A 46 -14.16 -9.60 -0.41
N TRP A 47 -13.82 -10.25 -1.54
CA TRP A 47 -13.43 -9.55 -2.77
C TRP A 47 -14.56 -8.78 -3.45
N ASN A 48 -15.81 -9.24 -3.34
CA ASN A 48 -16.95 -8.59 -3.98
C ASN A 48 -17.44 -7.38 -3.20
N CYS A 49 -17.34 -7.38 -1.86
CA CYS A 49 -17.69 -6.20 -1.04
C CYS A 49 -16.77 -5.00 -1.33
N LEU A 50 -15.50 -5.26 -1.65
CA LEU A 50 -14.48 -4.24 -1.92
C LEU A 50 -14.57 -3.61 -3.32
N LYS A 51 -15.33 -4.21 -4.25
CA LYS A 51 -15.58 -3.67 -5.60
C LYS A 51 -16.74 -2.66 -5.64
N GLU A 52 -17.56 -2.60 -4.60
CA GLU A 52 -18.75 -1.74 -4.54
C GLU A 52 -18.66 -0.66 -3.46
N CYS A 53 -17.45 -0.20 -3.10
CA CYS A 53 -17.30 0.91 -2.16
C CYS A 53 -17.28 2.26 -2.90
N PRO A 54 -18.42 2.97 -3.07
CA PRO A 54 -18.44 4.29 -3.72
C PRO A 54 -17.69 5.35 -2.92
N HIS A 55 -17.39 5.09 -1.64
CA HIS A 55 -16.66 5.97 -0.75
C HIS A 55 -15.34 6.49 -1.34
N PHE A 56 -14.61 5.66 -2.11
CA PHE A 56 -13.39 6.11 -2.76
C PHE A 56 -13.64 7.23 -3.79
N PHE A 57 -14.68 7.09 -4.61
CA PHE A 57 -15.06 8.10 -5.60
C PHE A 57 -15.62 9.36 -4.93
N VAL A 58 -16.36 9.20 -3.84
CA VAL A 58 -16.89 10.33 -3.06
C VAL A 58 -15.76 11.14 -2.43
N VAL A 59 -14.80 10.48 -1.77
CA VAL A 59 -13.63 11.16 -1.17
C VAL A 59 -12.79 11.83 -2.25
N PHE A 60 -12.51 11.14 -3.36
CA PHE A 60 -11.76 11.70 -4.48
C PHE A 60 -12.44 12.94 -5.07
N GLY A 61 -13.74 12.87 -5.33
CA GLY A 61 -14.52 13.99 -5.86
C GLY A 61 -14.56 15.18 -4.89
N PHE A 62 -14.76 14.91 -3.61
CA PHE A 62 -14.79 15.97 -2.58
C PHE A 62 -13.44 16.69 -2.45
N VAL A 63 -12.33 15.95 -2.39
CA VAL A 63 -10.98 16.52 -2.36
C VAL A 63 -10.72 17.36 -3.62
N THR A 64 -11.09 16.84 -4.80
CA THR A 64 -10.95 17.55 -6.08
C THR A 64 -11.69 18.88 -6.07
N LEU A 65 -12.94 18.90 -5.57
CA LEU A 65 -13.77 20.11 -5.51
C LEU A 65 -13.22 21.15 -4.54
N VAL A 66 -12.76 20.73 -3.37
CA VAL A 66 -12.16 21.65 -2.38
C VAL A 66 -10.86 22.25 -2.92
N TYR A 67 -10.03 21.44 -3.59
CA TYR A 67 -8.73 21.88 -4.11
C TYR A 67 -8.83 22.66 -5.43
N TRP A 68 -9.98 22.62 -6.11
CA TRP A 68 -10.21 23.30 -7.39
C TRP A 68 -9.92 24.80 -7.32
N ASN A 69 -10.34 25.45 -6.23
CA ASN A 69 -10.13 26.89 -6.02
C ASN A 69 -8.66 27.23 -5.71
N SER A 70 -7.87 26.27 -5.26
CA SER A 70 -6.45 26.48 -4.95
C SER A 70 -5.56 26.40 -6.20
N LEU A 71 -6.07 25.88 -7.33
CA LEU A 71 -5.32 25.81 -8.59
C LEU A 71 -5.10 27.17 -9.24
N THR A 72 -5.98 28.13 -8.94
CA THR A 72 -5.89 29.52 -9.42
C THR A 72 -5.41 30.48 -8.32
N GLY A 73 -4.94 29.95 -7.19
CA GLY A 73 -4.41 30.75 -6.09
C GLY A 73 -3.03 31.31 -6.43
N ASP A 74 -2.78 32.56 -6.02
CA ASP A 74 -1.47 33.18 -6.14
C ASP A 74 -0.52 32.69 -5.03
N PHE A 75 0.78 32.83 -5.26
CA PHE A 75 1.80 32.55 -4.24
C PHE A 75 1.77 33.63 -3.15
N VAL A 76 1.57 33.23 -1.89
CA VAL A 76 1.43 34.16 -0.75
C VAL A 76 2.60 34.02 0.23
N HIS A 77 2.92 35.11 0.94
CA HIS A 77 3.92 35.24 2.01
C HIS A 77 5.32 34.69 1.67
N ASP A 78 5.58 33.43 1.98
CA ASP A 78 6.90 32.79 1.91
C ASP A 78 7.14 32.14 0.54
N ASP A 79 6.08 31.81 -0.21
CA ASP A 79 6.21 31.11 -1.48
C ASP A 79 6.74 32.04 -2.59
N ASN A 80 6.32 33.30 -2.56
CA ASN A 80 6.68 34.29 -3.56
C ASN A 80 8.21 34.56 -3.60
N PRO A 81 8.88 34.88 -2.47
CA PRO A 81 10.33 35.04 -2.47
C PRO A 81 11.09 33.72 -2.71
N ALA A 82 10.56 32.58 -2.26
CA ALA A 82 11.25 31.29 -2.42
C ALA A 82 11.17 30.70 -3.84
N ILE A 83 10.08 30.97 -4.58
CA ILE A 83 9.79 30.35 -5.87
C ILE A 83 9.91 31.36 -7.01
N LEU A 84 9.19 32.49 -6.94
CA LEU A 84 9.11 33.45 -8.04
C LEU A 84 10.29 34.42 -8.09
N GLN A 85 10.81 34.82 -6.93
CA GLN A 85 11.90 35.81 -6.86
C GLN A 85 13.28 35.15 -6.64
N ASN A 86 13.33 33.83 -6.53
CA ASN A 86 14.58 33.09 -6.34
C ASN A 86 15.20 32.73 -7.69
N PRO A 87 16.35 33.31 -8.07
CA PRO A 87 17.02 33.00 -9.34
C PRO A 87 17.42 31.51 -9.45
N MET A 88 17.67 30.85 -8.33
CA MET A 88 18.01 29.41 -8.31
C MET A 88 16.83 28.53 -8.76
N VAL A 89 15.60 29.05 -8.70
CA VAL A 89 14.36 28.37 -9.11
C VAL A 89 13.90 28.85 -10.49
N THR A 90 13.94 30.15 -10.76
CA THR A 90 13.37 30.72 -11.99
C THR A 90 14.30 30.71 -13.19
N ASP A 91 15.62 30.75 -12.99
CA ASP A 91 16.57 30.77 -14.09
C ASP A 91 17.00 29.35 -14.50
N ALA A 92 16.57 28.94 -15.69
CA ALA A 92 16.94 27.66 -16.29
C ALA A 92 18.45 27.56 -16.61
N ASN A 93 19.16 28.68 -16.80
CA ASN A 93 20.58 28.69 -17.14
C ASN A 93 21.50 28.58 -15.91
N THR A 94 20.97 28.81 -14.72
CA THR A 94 21.75 28.72 -13.48
C THR A 94 22.19 27.27 -13.25
N SER A 95 23.47 27.03 -12.94
CA SER A 95 23.97 25.67 -12.67
C SER A 95 23.32 25.07 -11.43
N ILE A 96 23.04 23.76 -11.43
CA ILE A 96 22.54 23.04 -10.24
C ILE A 96 23.52 23.17 -9.06
N TRP A 97 24.82 23.30 -9.36
CA TRP A 97 25.85 23.53 -8.34
C TRP A 97 25.64 24.83 -7.56
N ASN A 98 25.04 25.86 -8.17
CA ASN A 98 24.76 27.11 -7.48
C ASN A 98 23.66 26.93 -6.42
N ILE A 99 22.76 25.96 -6.59
CA ILE A 99 21.75 25.62 -5.56
C ILE A 99 22.44 25.13 -4.27
N LEU A 100 23.62 24.52 -4.38
CA LEU A 100 24.37 24.02 -3.22
C LEU A 100 25.17 25.11 -2.50
N THR A 101 25.37 26.27 -3.12
CA THR A 101 26.12 27.40 -2.54
C THR A 101 25.24 28.54 -2.05
N HIS A 102 23.93 28.47 -2.32
CA HIS A 102 22.93 29.45 -1.89
C HIS A 102 21.99 28.84 -0.85
N ASP A 103 21.40 29.71 -0.02
CA ASP A 103 20.34 29.34 0.89
C ASP A 103 18.99 29.22 0.17
N PHE A 104 17.98 28.79 0.92
CA PHE A 104 16.63 28.56 0.41
C PHE A 104 15.99 29.77 -0.27
N TRP A 105 16.41 31.00 0.09
CA TRP A 105 15.87 32.24 -0.44
C TRP A 105 16.68 32.81 -1.62
N GLY A 106 17.77 32.12 -2.00
CA GLY A 106 18.63 32.54 -3.12
C GLY A 106 19.79 33.46 -2.74
N THR A 107 20.15 33.55 -1.45
CA THR A 107 21.32 34.31 -0.98
C THR A 107 22.52 33.38 -0.80
N GLN A 108 23.74 33.80 -1.15
CA GLN A 108 24.94 32.97 -0.93
C GLN A 108 25.14 32.67 0.56
N LEU A 109 25.47 31.41 0.88
CA LEU A 109 25.59 30.92 2.26
C LEU A 109 26.72 31.59 3.07
N ASP A 110 27.72 32.13 2.38
CA ASP A 110 28.87 32.84 2.97
C ASP A 110 28.54 34.29 3.36
N SER A 111 27.44 34.84 2.87
CA SER A 111 26.99 36.19 3.16
C SER A 111 26.42 36.32 4.57
N SER A 112 26.69 37.44 5.23
CA SER A 112 26.08 37.80 6.52
C SER A 112 24.58 38.04 6.44
N ALA A 113 24.06 38.30 5.23
CA ALA A 113 22.63 38.47 4.96
C ALA A 113 21.90 37.12 4.76
N SER A 114 22.62 35.99 4.69
CA SER A 114 22.00 34.69 4.53
C SER A 114 21.23 34.28 5.80
N HIS A 115 20.05 33.72 5.59
CA HIS A 115 19.26 33.09 6.66
C HIS A 115 19.81 31.69 7.01
N LYS A 116 20.88 31.23 6.34
CA LYS A 116 21.54 29.92 6.54
C LYS A 116 20.60 28.71 6.48
N SER A 117 19.44 28.89 5.87
CA SER A 117 18.43 27.85 5.69
C SER A 117 18.79 27.04 4.44
N PHE A 118 19.59 25.99 4.62
CA PHE A 118 20.06 25.16 3.51
C PHE A 118 19.05 24.06 3.16
N ARG A 119 18.41 24.16 1.98
CA ARG A 119 17.35 23.23 1.52
C ARG A 119 17.48 22.89 0.04
N PRO A 120 18.62 22.35 -0.41
CA PRO A 120 18.93 22.18 -1.83
C PRO A 120 17.94 21.26 -2.55
N ILE A 121 17.44 20.21 -1.88
CA ILE A 121 16.46 19.28 -2.45
C ILE A 121 15.14 20.01 -2.71
N THR A 122 14.66 20.79 -1.74
CA THR A 122 13.41 21.56 -1.88
C THR A 122 13.52 22.58 -3.00
N THR A 123 14.62 23.35 -3.05
CA THR A 123 14.87 24.33 -4.11
C THR A 123 14.97 23.68 -5.49
N LEU A 124 15.60 22.51 -5.60
CA LEU A 124 15.65 21.74 -6.85
C LEU A 124 14.27 21.26 -7.31
N VAL A 125 13.45 20.76 -6.37
CA VAL A 125 12.07 20.34 -6.67
C VAL A 125 11.24 21.53 -7.13
N PHE A 126 11.35 22.69 -6.47
CA PHE A 126 10.69 23.92 -6.92
C PHE A 126 11.12 24.33 -8.31
N ARG A 127 12.41 24.25 -8.64
CA ARG A 127 12.92 24.53 -9.99
C ARG A 127 12.30 23.60 -11.04
N LEU A 128 12.21 22.31 -10.75
CA LEU A 128 11.59 21.33 -11.66
C LEU A 128 10.11 21.65 -11.87
N ILE A 129 9.37 21.91 -10.78
CA ILE A 129 7.96 22.27 -10.82
C ILE A 129 7.76 23.56 -11.62
N TYR A 130 8.54 24.60 -11.33
CA TYR A 130 8.49 25.89 -12.02
C TYR A 130 8.79 25.77 -13.52
N SER A 131 9.81 24.98 -13.89
CA SER A 131 10.15 24.73 -15.29
C SER A 131 9.04 23.99 -16.06
N VAL A 132 8.31 23.11 -15.39
CA VAL A 132 7.18 22.36 -15.97
C VAL A 132 5.93 23.24 -16.04
N GLN A 133 5.72 24.11 -15.05
CA GLN A 133 4.55 24.98 -14.96
C GLN A 133 4.58 26.14 -15.98
N ILE A 134 5.76 26.62 -16.39
CA ILE A 134 5.90 27.56 -17.53
C ILE A 134 5.54 26.90 -18.87
N SER A 135 5.54 25.56 -18.94
CA SER A 135 5.08 24.81 -20.12
C SER A 135 3.54 24.67 -20.10
N ASP A 136 2.84 25.81 -20.12
CA ASP A 136 1.43 26.04 -20.51
C ASP A 136 0.31 25.08 -20.03
N SER A 137 0.50 24.27 -18.99
CA SER A 137 -0.55 23.34 -18.54
C SER A 137 -0.69 23.26 -17.01
N PRO A 138 -1.56 24.07 -16.40
CA PRO A 138 -1.97 23.90 -14.98
C PRO A 138 -2.50 22.49 -14.66
N GLY A 139 -2.83 21.70 -15.70
CA GLY A 139 -3.21 20.30 -15.57
C GLY A 139 -2.11 19.36 -15.05
N ILE A 140 -0.81 19.64 -15.23
CA ILE A 140 0.25 18.70 -14.81
C ILE A 140 0.37 18.62 -13.28
N LEU A 141 0.30 19.76 -12.59
CA LEU A 141 0.34 19.79 -11.12
C LEU A 141 -0.91 19.18 -10.51
N PHE A 142 -2.06 19.42 -11.13
CA PHE A 142 -3.29 18.74 -10.79
C PHE A 142 -3.15 17.21 -10.99
N CYS A 143 -2.67 16.76 -12.15
CA CYS A 143 -2.43 15.33 -12.41
C CYS A 143 -1.41 14.71 -11.44
N ALA A 144 -0.38 15.46 -11.05
CA ALA A 144 0.61 15.01 -10.07
C ALA A 144 0.03 14.91 -8.65
N SER A 145 -0.78 15.90 -8.21
CA SER A 145 -1.44 15.84 -6.89
C SER A 145 -2.48 14.73 -6.84
N GLN A 146 -3.30 14.59 -7.89
CA GLN A 146 -4.28 13.52 -8.00
C GLN A 146 -3.59 12.16 -8.11
N GLY A 147 -2.45 12.08 -8.82
CA GLY A 147 -1.61 10.89 -8.89
C GLY A 147 -1.07 10.48 -7.53
N PHE A 148 -0.59 11.42 -6.71
CA PHE A 148 -0.11 11.16 -5.36
C PHE A 148 -1.22 10.67 -4.43
N GLN A 149 -2.41 11.25 -4.53
CA GLN A 149 -3.60 10.80 -3.77
C GLN A 149 -4.02 9.38 -4.17
N ILE A 150 -4.06 9.07 -5.46
CA ILE A 150 -4.36 7.73 -5.96
C ILE A 150 -3.31 6.73 -5.48
N LEU A 151 -2.03 7.09 -5.54
CA LEU A 151 -0.93 6.23 -5.07
C LEU A 151 -1.03 5.98 -3.55
N SER A 152 -1.30 7.00 -2.75
CA SER A 152 -1.51 6.86 -1.31
C SER A 152 -2.67 5.91 -0.99
N LEU A 153 -3.79 6.02 -1.70
CA LEU A 153 -4.93 5.11 -1.55
C LEU A 153 -4.59 3.67 -1.95
N LEU A 154 -3.79 3.48 -3.00
CA LEU A 154 -3.31 2.15 -3.41
C LEU A 154 -2.37 1.54 -2.36
N ILE A 155 -1.49 2.34 -1.77
CA ILE A 155 -0.59 1.91 -0.69
C ILE A 155 -1.41 1.52 0.55
N CYS A 156 -2.37 2.36 0.98
CA CYS A 156 -3.28 2.02 2.08
C CYS A 156 -4.03 0.71 1.82
N ARG A 157 -4.48 0.49 0.57
CA ARG A 157 -5.14 -0.76 0.17
C ARG A 157 -4.22 -1.97 0.25
N LEU A 158 -2.96 -1.82 -0.18
CA LEU A 158 -1.95 -2.88 -0.06
C LEU A 158 -1.65 -3.18 1.42
N HIS A 159 -1.58 -2.17 2.27
CA HIS A 159 -1.31 -2.33 3.70
C HIS A 159 -2.45 -3.05 4.43
N VAL A 160 -3.70 -2.64 4.18
CA VAL A 160 -4.89 -3.33 4.72
C VAL A 160 -4.97 -4.78 4.21
N ARG A 161 -4.58 -5.02 2.95
CA ARG A 161 -4.51 -6.38 2.39
C ARG A 161 -3.45 -7.25 3.08
N THR A 162 -2.26 -6.71 3.31
CA THR A 162 -1.20 -7.45 4.00
C THR A 162 -1.54 -7.69 5.46
N ASP A 163 -2.26 -6.77 6.10
CA ASP A 163 -2.70 -6.92 7.49
C ASP A 163 -3.77 -8.01 7.62
N ILE A 164 -4.82 -7.97 6.79
CA ILE A 164 -5.86 -9.03 6.75
C ILE A 164 -5.26 -10.40 6.40
N SER A 165 -4.31 -10.44 5.46
CA SER A 165 -3.61 -11.69 5.12
C SER A 165 -2.65 -12.15 6.21
N GLY A 166 -2.16 -11.26 7.07
CA GLY A 166 -1.29 -11.58 8.21
C GLY A 166 -2.05 -12.21 9.38
N TYR A 167 -3.32 -11.82 9.59
CA TYR A 167 -4.18 -12.44 10.61
C TYR A 167 -4.60 -13.88 10.24
N GLU A 168 -4.64 -14.25 8.95
CA GLU A 168 -4.96 -15.63 8.54
C GLU A 168 -3.77 -16.62 8.65
N ILE A 169 -2.53 -16.16 8.89
CA ILE A 169 -1.33 -17.03 8.96
C ILE A 169 -0.90 -17.33 10.41
N LEU A 170 -1.68 -16.92 11.42
CA LEU A 170 -1.43 -17.26 12.83
C LEU A 170 -2.59 -18.05 13.49
N PRO A 171 -2.91 -19.26 13.01
CA PRO A 171 -3.31 -20.33 13.91
C PRO A 171 -2.13 -21.31 14.05
N MET A 172 -1.89 -21.80 15.28
CA MET A 172 -0.97 -22.92 15.60
C MET A 172 0.51 -22.61 15.86
N ALA A 173 0.83 -21.68 16.76
CA ALA A 173 2.15 -21.68 17.43
C ALA A 173 2.07 -21.74 18.97
N HIS A 174 0.88 -21.84 19.55
CA HIS A 174 0.71 -22.01 20.99
C HIS A 174 -0.43 -22.99 21.23
N LEU A 175 -0.08 -24.27 21.42
CA LEU A 175 -0.76 -25.22 22.32
C LEU A 175 -0.12 -26.64 22.31
N PHE A 176 0.96 -26.86 21.56
CA PHE A 176 1.99 -27.80 22.01
C PHE A 176 2.91 -27.08 23.00
N SER A 177 2.40 -26.87 24.21
CA SER A 177 3.25 -26.79 25.40
C SER A 177 2.90 -28.01 26.21
N ASP A 178 3.71 -29.05 26.02
CA ASP A 178 3.75 -30.25 26.83
C ASP A 178 3.72 -29.92 28.33
N GLY A 179 2.96 -30.71 29.07
CA GLY A 179 2.81 -30.70 30.52
C GLY A 179 1.78 -31.73 30.95
#